data_AF-A0AB36ZK64-F1
#
_entry.id   AF-A0AB36ZK64-F1
#
_cell.length_a   1.000
_cell.length_b   1.000
_cell.length_c   1.000
_cell.angle_alpha   90.00
_cell.angle_beta   90.00
_cell.angle_gamma   90.00
#
_symmetry.space_group_name_H-M   'P 1'
#
loop_
_entity.id
_entity.type
_entity.pdbx_description
1 polymer ?
#
loop_
_entity_poly.entity_id
_entity_poly.type
_entity_poly.pdbx_seq_one_letter_code
_entity_poly.pdbx_strand_id
1 'polypeptide(L)'
;MTARPTMATRVGPPTAGGRWSIVPLAESDATIRGHALGETLLERYGIVTRGSVQAEGVLGGFALAYKVLSGFEQQGRARRGYFIEKLGAAQFGTAGSVDRLRTFAPQDEAQERSRPVLALAATDPANPFGAALPWPQGEGHRPGRKAGALVAVVDGALAVYLERGGRTALTFTADEAALADAAGALSQLVRSRGVEKLTVEKIDGVFALGTPFGDALVAAGFVANPRGLRMRS
;
A
#
# COMPACT_ATOMS: atom_id res chain seq x y z
N MET A 1 -63.23 -4.95 13.63
CA MET A 1 -61.88 -5.54 13.62
C MET A 1 -61.19 -5.15 12.33
N THR A 2 -60.36 -4.12 12.34
CA THR A 2 -59.53 -3.73 11.18
C THR A 2 -58.12 -4.26 11.40
N ALA A 3 -57.72 -5.21 10.55
CA ALA A 3 -56.41 -5.86 10.63
C ALA A 3 -55.29 -4.85 10.31
N ARG A 4 -54.22 -4.89 11.11
CA ARG A 4 -52.98 -4.14 10.82
C ARG A 4 -52.37 -4.65 9.52
N PRO A 5 -51.90 -3.77 8.62
CA PRO A 5 -51.22 -4.21 7.42
C PRO A 5 -49.87 -4.83 7.79
N THR A 6 -49.63 -6.05 7.30
CA THR A 6 -48.36 -6.76 7.45
C THR A 6 -47.30 -6.04 6.61
N MET A 7 -46.25 -5.50 7.24
CA MET A 7 -45.13 -4.91 6.53
C MET A 7 -44.43 -5.99 5.70
N ALA A 8 -44.24 -5.73 4.41
CA ALA A 8 -43.43 -6.60 3.55
C ALA A 8 -42.00 -6.67 4.10
N THR A 9 -41.59 -7.86 4.54
CA THR A 9 -40.20 -8.17 4.86
C THR A 9 -39.40 -8.01 3.59
N ARG A 10 -38.53 -6.99 3.56
CA ARG A 10 -37.64 -6.72 2.42
C ARG A 10 -36.69 -7.92 2.28
N VAL A 11 -36.91 -8.77 1.29
CA VAL A 11 -36.04 -9.91 0.94
C VAL A 11 -34.79 -9.36 0.26
N GLY A 12 -33.84 -8.85 1.05
CA GLY A 12 -32.48 -8.59 0.63
C GLY A 12 -31.54 -9.64 1.23
N PRO A 13 -30.30 -9.82 0.70
CA PRO A 13 -29.30 -10.69 1.34
C PRO A 13 -29.12 -10.28 2.82
N PRO A 14 -28.77 -11.19 3.73
CA PRO A 14 -28.65 -10.87 5.18
C PRO A 14 -27.68 -9.72 5.46
N THR A 15 -26.73 -9.45 4.57
CA THR A 15 -25.82 -8.28 4.59
C THR A 15 -26.47 -6.95 4.25
N ALA A 16 -27.66 -6.96 3.65
CA ALA A 16 -28.46 -5.78 3.33
C ALA A 16 -29.44 -5.40 4.47
N GLY A 17 -29.54 -6.21 5.52
CA GLY A 17 -30.31 -5.90 6.73
C GLY A 17 -29.55 -4.89 7.60
N GLY A 18 -30.19 -3.77 7.94
CA GLY A 18 -29.60 -2.73 8.78
C GLY A 18 -30.34 -1.41 8.70
N ARG A 19 -29.94 -0.44 9.53
CA ARG A 19 -30.36 0.96 9.40
C ARG A 19 -29.47 1.64 8.38
N TRP A 20 -30.06 1.96 7.23
CA TRP A 20 -29.40 2.73 6.19
C TRP A 20 -29.68 4.21 6.41
N SER A 21 -28.64 5.03 6.46
CA SER A 21 -28.75 6.49 6.39
C SER A 21 -28.15 6.97 5.09
N ILE A 22 -28.77 7.99 4.49
CA ILE A 22 -28.16 8.69 3.36
C ILE A 22 -26.85 9.33 3.83
N VAL A 23 -25.77 9.12 3.08
CA VAL A 23 -24.53 9.88 3.27
C VAL A 23 -24.73 11.30 2.73
N PRO A 24 -24.03 12.33 3.24
CA PRO A 24 -24.10 13.67 2.66
C PRO A 24 -23.92 13.64 1.15
N LEU A 25 -24.71 14.45 0.43
CA LEU A 25 -24.57 14.58 -1.01
C LEU A 25 -23.16 15.13 -1.32
N ALA A 26 -22.58 14.67 -2.42
CA ALA A 26 -21.27 15.14 -2.85
C ALA A 26 -21.29 16.65 -3.12
N GLU A 27 -20.24 17.35 -2.68
CA GLU A 27 -20.03 18.75 -3.00
C GLU A 27 -20.01 18.97 -4.52
N SER A 28 -20.72 19.99 -4.98
CA SER A 28 -20.86 20.32 -6.41
C SER A 28 -19.86 21.37 -6.88
N ASP A 29 -19.38 22.23 -5.98
CA ASP A 29 -18.39 23.27 -6.31
C ASP A 29 -17.03 22.63 -6.65
N ALA A 30 -16.57 22.86 -7.88
CA ALA A 30 -15.33 22.30 -8.40
C ALA A 30 -14.08 22.82 -7.66
N THR A 31 -14.13 24.05 -7.15
CA THR A 31 -13.02 24.67 -6.41
C THR A 31 -12.89 24.04 -5.03
N ILE A 32 -14.00 23.88 -4.30
CA ILE A 32 -14.01 23.22 -2.98
C ILE A 32 -13.52 21.78 -3.11
N ARG A 33 -14.03 21.04 -4.10
CA ARG A 33 -13.57 19.68 -4.41
C ARG A 33 -12.10 19.62 -4.77
N GLY A 34 -11.63 20.53 -5.62
CA GLY A 34 -10.23 20.59 -6.05
C GLY A 34 -9.31 20.82 -4.85
N HIS A 35 -9.67 21.75 -3.97
CA HIS A 35 -8.94 22.03 -2.73
C HIS A 35 -8.85 20.80 -1.83
N ALA A 36 -10.00 20.18 -1.51
CA ALA A 36 -10.04 18.98 -0.65
C ALA A 36 -9.25 17.80 -1.24
N LEU A 37 -9.28 17.64 -2.57
CA LEU A 37 -8.45 16.66 -3.26
C LEU A 37 -6.96 16.96 -3.10
N GLY A 38 -6.54 18.21 -3.25
CA GLY A 38 -5.14 18.63 -3.06
C GLY A 38 -4.63 18.31 -1.66
N GLU A 39 -5.44 18.57 -0.63
CA GLU A 39 -5.12 18.23 0.77
C GLU A 39 -5.02 16.72 0.96
N THR A 40 -6.02 15.98 0.48
CA THR A 40 -6.04 14.50 0.57
C THR A 40 -4.80 13.89 -0.08
N LEU A 41 -4.37 14.39 -1.24
CA LEU A 41 -3.18 13.89 -1.93
C LEU A 41 -1.90 14.19 -1.14
N LEU A 42 -1.77 15.39 -0.57
CA LEU A 42 -0.59 15.76 0.23
C LEU A 42 -0.50 14.96 1.52
N GLU A 43 -1.61 14.77 2.23
CA GLU A 43 -1.66 13.96 3.46
C GLU A 43 -1.35 12.49 3.19
N ARG A 44 -1.88 11.95 2.10
CA ARG A 44 -1.73 10.54 1.74
C ARG A 44 -0.34 10.18 1.25
N TYR A 45 0.24 11.00 0.37
CA TYR A 45 1.50 10.66 -0.30
C TYR A 45 2.72 11.33 0.31
N GLY A 46 2.54 12.41 1.08
CA GLY A 46 3.63 13.27 1.57
C GLY A 46 4.25 14.11 0.46
N ILE A 47 4.71 13.46 -0.62
CA ILE A 47 5.17 14.05 -1.88
C ILE A 47 4.26 13.59 -3.02
N VAL A 48 3.51 14.54 -3.58
CA VAL A 48 2.61 14.31 -4.72
C VAL A 48 3.39 14.43 -6.01
N THR A 49 3.32 13.38 -6.82
CA THR A 49 3.94 13.28 -8.16
C THR A 49 2.87 13.04 -9.22
N ARG A 50 3.26 13.08 -10.51
CA ARG A 50 2.36 12.68 -11.59
C ARG A 50 1.83 11.25 -11.41
N GLY A 51 2.71 10.32 -11.00
CA GLY A 51 2.35 8.92 -10.79
C GLY A 51 1.35 8.74 -9.66
N SER A 52 1.50 9.49 -8.55
CA SER A 52 0.55 9.48 -7.42
C SER A 52 -0.86 9.88 -7.86
N VAL A 53 -0.98 10.95 -8.66
CA VAL A 53 -2.28 11.44 -9.16
C VAL A 53 -2.92 10.46 -10.16
N GLN A 54 -2.10 9.85 -11.02
CA GLN A 54 -2.59 8.84 -11.97
C GLN A 54 -3.08 7.58 -11.24
N ALA A 55 -2.38 7.15 -10.18
CA ALA A 55 -2.75 5.99 -9.39
C ALA A 55 -4.09 6.14 -8.67
N GLU A 56 -4.46 7.36 -8.27
CA GLU A 56 -5.77 7.68 -7.66
C GLU A 56 -6.90 7.85 -8.70
N GLY A 57 -6.59 7.82 -10.01
CA GLY A 57 -7.61 7.96 -11.05
C GLY A 57 -8.32 9.32 -11.04
N VAL A 58 -7.63 10.37 -10.61
CA VAL A 58 -8.18 11.72 -10.48
C VAL A 58 -8.73 12.23 -11.82
N LEU A 59 -10.01 12.61 -11.83
CA LEU A 59 -10.66 13.25 -12.98
C LEU A 59 -9.95 14.57 -13.33
N GLY A 60 -9.64 14.78 -14.60
CA GLY A 60 -8.81 15.91 -15.06
C GLY A 60 -7.30 15.70 -14.88
N GLY A 61 -6.90 14.57 -14.27
CA GLY A 61 -5.53 14.11 -14.17
C GLY A 61 -4.58 15.09 -13.49
N PHE A 62 -3.30 14.96 -13.83
CA PHE A 62 -2.24 15.78 -13.21
C PHE A 62 -2.36 17.27 -13.53
N ALA A 63 -2.95 17.67 -14.67
CA ALA A 63 -3.09 19.08 -15.01
C ALA A 63 -4.00 19.83 -14.01
N LEU A 64 -5.12 19.21 -13.62
CA LEU A 64 -6.02 19.77 -12.62
C LEU A 64 -5.35 19.80 -11.24
N ALA A 65 -4.73 18.70 -10.83
CA ALA A 65 -4.02 18.62 -9.56
C ALA A 65 -2.89 19.66 -9.47
N TYR A 66 -2.15 19.84 -10.56
CA TYR A 66 -1.08 20.84 -10.67
C TYR A 66 -1.60 22.27 -10.44
N LYS A 67 -2.74 22.64 -11.04
CA LYS A 67 -3.34 23.98 -10.84
C LYS A 67 -3.67 24.22 -9.37
N VAL A 68 -4.29 23.25 -8.71
CA VAL A 68 -4.63 23.34 -7.27
C VAL A 68 -3.37 23.43 -6.42
N LEU A 69 -2.41 22.52 -6.62
CA LEU A 69 -1.19 22.44 -5.82
C LEU A 69 -0.27 23.66 -6.04
N SER A 70 -0.30 24.28 -7.21
CA SER A 70 0.38 25.56 -7.47
C SER A 70 -0.28 26.70 -6.67
N GLY A 71 -1.61 26.70 -6.54
CA GLY A 71 -2.30 27.62 -5.63
C GLY A 71 -1.89 27.41 -4.17
N PHE A 72 -1.70 26.15 -3.75
CA PHE A 72 -1.19 25.83 -2.41
C PHE A 72 0.24 26.31 -2.19
N GLU A 73 1.10 26.22 -3.21
CA GLU A 73 2.45 26.78 -3.19
C GLU A 73 2.42 28.31 -2.99
N GLN A 74 1.60 29.03 -3.76
CA GLN A 74 1.47 30.49 -3.64
C GLN A 74 1.00 30.94 -2.25
N GLN A 75 0.22 30.10 -1.57
CA GLN A 75 -0.26 30.33 -0.20
C GLN A 75 0.71 29.82 0.88
N GLY A 76 1.87 29.26 0.49
CA GLY A 76 2.86 28.71 1.41
C GLY A 76 2.47 27.37 2.06
N ARG A 77 1.40 26.72 1.60
CA ARG A 77 0.88 25.44 2.15
C ARG A 77 1.61 24.22 1.61
N ALA A 78 2.19 24.35 0.41
CA ALA A 78 3.03 23.34 -0.21
C ALA A 78 4.32 23.97 -0.74
N ARG A 79 5.34 23.14 -0.93
CA ARG A 79 6.57 23.47 -1.66
C ARG A 79 6.57 22.70 -2.95
N ARG A 80 6.78 23.38 -4.07
CA ARG A 80 7.03 22.75 -5.36
C ARG A 80 8.53 22.60 -5.57
N GLY A 81 8.97 21.44 -6.03
CA GLY A 81 10.38 21.20 -6.28
C GLY A 81 10.65 19.83 -6.89
N TYR A 82 11.93 19.52 -7.04
CA TYR A 82 12.41 18.20 -7.41
C TYR A 82 12.98 17.52 -6.16
N PHE A 83 12.17 16.66 -5.53
CA PHE A 83 12.51 16.05 -4.25
C PHE A 83 13.01 14.61 -4.41
N ILE A 84 12.41 13.86 -5.35
CA ILE A 84 12.70 12.44 -5.60
C ILE A 84 13.15 12.28 -7.04
N GLU A 85 14.25 11.58 -7.26
CA GLU A 85 14.75 11.31 -8.60
C GLU A 85 13.76 10.45 -9.41
N LYS A 86 13.75 10.59 -10.75
CA LYS A 86 13.01 9.73 -11.69
C LYS A 86 11.47 9.79 -11.60
N LEU A 87 10.90 10.57 -10.68
CA LEU A 87 9.44 10.76 -10.54
C LEU A 87 8.89 12.02 -11.23
N GLY A 88 9.67 12.58 -12.16
CA GLY A 88 9.29 13.76 -12.94
C GLY A 88 9.59 15.09 -12.25
N ALA A 89 9.56 16.18 -13.03
CA ALA A 89 10.07 17.49 -12.61
C ALA A 89 9.15 18.28 -11.66
N ALA A 90 7.82 18.06 -11.72
CA ALA A 90 6.86 18.76 -10.89
C ALA A 90 6.39 17.88 -9.74
N GLN A 91 6.90 18.15 -8.53
CA GLN A 91 6.52 17.46 -7.30
C GLN A 91 6.10 18.49 -6.26
N PHE A 92 5.15 18.13 -5.42
CA PHE A 92 4.61 19.00 -4.38
C PHE A 92 4.62 18.27 -3.05
N GLY A 93 5.05 18.92 -1.99
CA GLY A 93 4.99 18.38 -0.64
C GLY A 93 4.76 19.48 0.40
N THR A 94 4.24 19.14 1.56
CA THR A 94 4.23 20.09 2.68
C THR A 94 5.65 20.32 3.17
N ALA A 95 5.90 21.43 3.89
CA ALA A 95 7.21 21.69 4.49
C ALA A 95 7.67 20.50 5.36
N GLY A 96 6.77 19.97 6.21
CA GLY A 96 7.06 18.83 7.07
C GLY A 96 7.38 17.54 6.31
N SER A 97 6.68 17.25 5.21
CA SER A 97 6.99 16.07 4.37
C SER A 97 8.36 16.19 3.71
N VAL A 98 8.70 17.38 3.20
CA VAL A 98 10.01 17.65 2.60
C VAL A 98 11.13 17.59 3.64
N ASP A 99 10.91 18.13 4.83
CA ASP A 99 11.90 18.12 5.90
C ASP A 99 12.10 16.70 6.46
N ARG A 100 11.04 15.90 6.57
CA ARG A 100 11.15 14.46 6.88
C ARG A 100 11.90 13.71 5.77
N LEU A 101 11.65 13.98 4.50
CA LEU A 101 12.37 13.32 3.40
C LEU A 101 13.89 13.56 3.49
N ARG A 102 14.31 14.76 3.90
CA ARG A 102 15.73 15.09 4.09
C ARG A 102 16.42 14.25 5.15
N THR A 103 15.70 13.73 6.16
CA THR A 103 16.30 12.85 7.17
C THR A 103 16.69 11.48 6.63
N PHE A 104 16.17 11.10 5.46
CA PHE A 104 16.55 9.86 4.77
C PHE A 104 17.70 10.04 3.78
N ALA A 105 18.14 11.28 3.52
CA ALA A 105 19.34 11.52 2.72
C ALA A 105 20.54 10.82 3.39
N PRO A 106 21.47 10.22 2.62
CA PRO A 106 22.70 9.68 3.18
C PRO A 106 23.43 10.79 3.93
N GLN A 107 23.52 10.67 5.26
CA GLN A 107 24.46 11.42 6.08
C GLN A 107 25.64 10.48 6.36
N ASP A 108 26.84 11.06 6.56
CA ASP A 108 28.11 10.35 6.65
C ASP A 108 28.08 9.07 7.53
N GLU A 109 28.89 8.09 7.12
CA GLU A 109 28.81 6.62 7.30
C GLU A 109 28.81 6.03 8.73
N ALA A 110 28.54 6.79 9.80
CA ALA A 110 28.80 6.33 11.17
C ALA A 110 27.58 5.89 12.00
N GLN A 111 26.36 5.96 11.46
CA GLN A 111 25.16 5.60 12.24
C GLN A 111 24.54 4.31 11.69
N GLU A 112 24.51 3.26 12.52
CA GLU A 112 23.69 2.05 12.31
C GLU A 112 22.22 2.49 12.20
N ARG A 113 21.79 2.87 11.00
CA ARG A 113 20.40 3.20 10.74
C ARG A 113 19.61 1.90 10.76
N SER A 114 18.57 1.86 11.58
CA SER A 114 17.59 0.77 11.54
C SER A 114 17.02 0.69 10.12
N ARG A 115 17.12 -0.47 9.48
CA ARG A 115 16.51 -0.72 8.16
C ARG A 115 14.98 -0.71 8.35
N PRO A 116 14.23 0.24 7.78
CA PRO A 116 12.78 0.26 7.92
C PRO A 116 12.16 -0.92 7.16
N VAL A 117 11.25 -1.64 7.79
CA VAL A 117 10.57 -2.79 7.20
C VAL A 117 9.06 -2.60 7.30
N LEU A 118 8.37 -2.77 6.18
CA LEU A 118 6.91 -2.60 6.09
C LEU A 118 6.26 -3.78 5.37
N ALA A 119 5.22 -4.36 5.95
CA ALA A 119 4.31 -5.28 5.28
C ALA A 119 2.96 -4.58 5.06
N LEU A 120 2.57 -4.39 3.80
CA LEU A 120 1.40 -3.61 3.41
C LEU A 120 0.51 -4.41 2.46
N ALA A 121 -0.76 -4.02 2.36
CA ALA A 121 -1.56 -4.44 1.21
C ALA A 121 -0.95 -3.90 -0.09
N ALA A 122 -0.97 -4.67 -1.17
CA ALA A 122 -0.45 -4.20 -2.46
C ALA A 122 -1.25 -2.98 -2.99
N THR A 123 -2.49 -2.82 -2.54
CA THR A 123 -3.37 -1.67 -2.86
C THR A 123 -3.21 -0.49 -1.91
N ASP A 124 -2.38 -0.61 -0.87
CA ASP A 124 -2.18 0.47 0.10
C ASP A 124 -1.56 1.71 -0.58
N PRO A 125 -2.03 2.93 -0.29
CA PRO A 125 -1.45 4.15 -0.85
C PRO A 125 0.03 4.35 -0.54
N ALA A 126 0.53 3.83 0.58
CA ALA A 126 1.93 3.89 0.95
C ALA A 126 2.81 2.93 0.12
N ASN A 127 2.23 1.97 -0.62
CA ASN A 127 2.96 1.16 -1.58
C ASN A 127 3.22 1.97 -2.88
N PRO A 128 4.48 2.34 -3.21
CA PRO A 128 4.77 3.09 -4.42
C PRO A 128 4.79 2.23 -5.68
N PHE A 129 4.93 0.90 -5.54
CA PHE A 129 5.08 -0.03 -6.67
C PHE A 129 3.74 -0.29 -7.36
N GLY A 130 3.75 -0.22 -8.69
CA GLY A 130 2.52 -0.24 -9.50
C GLY A 130 1.74 1.08 -9.44
N ALA A 131 2.35 2.14 -8.92
CA ALA A 131 1.81 3.49 -8.84
C ALA A 131 2.84 4.50 -9.34
N ALA A 132 3.59 5.13 -8.44
CA ALA A 132 4.67 6.06 -8.80
C ALA A 132 5.92 5.33 -9.31
N LEU A 133 6.17 4.11 -8.84
CA LEU A 133 7.26 3.25 -9.28
C LEU A 133 6.73 2.07 -10.09
N PRO A 134 7.46 1.64 -11.14
CA PRO A 134 7.15 0.38 -11.81
C PRO A 134 7.35 -0.79 -10.86
N TRP A 135 6.65 -1.89 -11.11
CA TRP A 135 6.98 -3.15 -10.46
C TRP A 135 8.38 -3.61 -10.88
N PRO A 136 9.20 -4.13 -9.95
CA PRO A 136 10.45 -4.79 -10.30
C PRO A 136 10.19 -5.94 -11.29
N GLN A 137 11.16 -6.17 -12.16
CA GLN A 137 11.10 -7.30 -13.08
C GLN A 137 11.48 -8.58 -12.35
N GLY A 138 10.83 -9.69 -12.70
CA GLY A 138 11.12 -11.02 -12.20
C GLY A 138 10.60 -12.07 -13.19
N GLU A 139 11.00 -13.32 -13.00
CA GLU A 139 10.50 -14.43 -13.80
C GLU A 139 9.13 -14.91 -13.27
N GLY A 140 8.23 -15.32 -14.16
CA GLY A 140 6.91 -15.84 -13.77
C GLY A 140 5.78 -14.81 -13.71
N HIS A 141 4.90 -14.93 -12.70
CA HIS A 141 3.71 -14.06 -12.60
C HIS A 141 4.12 -12.61 -12.32
N ARG A 142 3.44 -11.65 -12.95
CA ARG A 142 3.70 -10.23 -12.71
C ARG A 142 2.94 -9.74 -11.48
N PRO A 143 3.60 -9.06 -10.53
CA PRO A 143 2.92 -8.45 -9.39
C PRO A 143 1.94 -7.36 -9.84
N GLY A 144 0.98 -7.04 -8.98
CA GLY A 144 -0.03 -6.02 -9.26
C GLY A 144 -0.76 -5.55 -8.02
N ARG A 145 -1.36 -4.36 -8.08
CA ARG A 145 -2.17 -3.79 -6.99
C ARG A 145 -3.53 -4.48 -6.94
N LYS A 146 -3.56 -5.70 -6.39
CA LYS A 146 -4.76 -6.54 -6.28
C LYS A 146 -5.23 -6.61 -4.83
N ALA A 147 -6.53 -6.49 -4.61
CA ALA A 147 -7.10 -6.64 -3.27
C ALA A 147 -6.75 -8.02 -2.67
N GLY A 148 -6.25 -8.02 -1.43
CA GLY A 148 -5.80 -9.22 -0.72
C GLY A 148 -4.40 -9.72 -1.10
N ALA A 149 -3.69 -9.05 -2.01
CA ALA A 149 -2.25 -9.24 -2.19
C ALA A 149 -1.47 -8.38 -1.18
N LEU A 150 -0.28 -8.82 -0.81
CA LEU A 150 0.60 -8.13 0.15
C LEU A 150 1.97 -7.84 -0.47
N VAL A 151 2.65 -6.83 0.05
CA VAL A 151 4.04 -6.52 -0.26
C VAL A 151 4.83 -6.38 1.03
N ALA A 152 6.07 -6.86 1.03
CA ALA A 152 7.05 -6.56 2.07
C ALA A 152 8.17 -5.69 1.45
N VAL A 153 8.35 -4.50 2.01
CA VAL A 153 9.35 -3.52 1.60
C VAL A 153 10.41 -3.42 2.70
N VAL A 154 11.67 -3.57 2.32
CA VAL A 154 12.83 -3.51 3.21
C VAL A 154 13.73 -2.39 2.72
N ASP A 155 13.96 -1.40 3.56
CA ASP A 155 14.78 -0.20 3.26
C ASP A 155 14.40 0.48 1.94
N GLY A 156 13.09 0.59 1.68
CA GLY A 156 12.54 1.18 0.46
C GLY A 156 12.56 0.29 -0.79
N ALA A 157 13.22 -0.87 -0.76
CA ALA A 157 13.20 -1.85 -1.83
C ALA A 157 12.08 -2.88 -1.62
N LEU A 158 11.36 -3.24 -2.70
CA LEU A 158 10.41 -4.36 -2.65
C LEU A 158 11.20 -5.66 -2.48
N ALA A 159 11.03 -6.35 -1.35
CA ALA A 159 11.69 -7.62 -1.10
C ALA A 159 10.81 -8.80 -1.52
N VAL A 160 9.51 -8.75 -1.18
CA VAL A 160 8.57 -9.83 -1.42
C VAL A 160 7.21 -9.29 -1.85
N TYR A 161 6.57 -9.98 -2.79
CA TYR A 161 5.14 -9.83 -3.12
C TYR A 161 4.41 -11.15 -2.86
N LEU A 162 3.26 -11.08 -2.19
CA LEU A 162 2.36 -12.22 -2.00
C LEU A 162 1.09 -12.00 -2.82
N GLU A 163 0.73 -12.98 -3.63
CA GLU A 163 -0.52 -12.96 -4.38
C GLU A 163 -1.76 -12.93 -3.48
N ARG A 164 -2.92 -12.66 -4.10
CA ARG A 164 -4.20 -12.72 -3.40
C ARG A 164 -4.38 -14.06 -2.70
N GLY A 165 -4.53 -14.02 -1.38
CA GLY A 165 -4.69 -15.20 -0.53
C GLY A 165 -3.38 -15.85 -0.08
N GLY A 166 -2.22 -15.26 -0.41
CA GLY A 166 -0.92 -15.59 0.17
C GLY A 166 -0.22 -16.86 -0.33
N ARG A 167 -0.86 -17.63 -1.23
CA ARG A 167 -0.38 -18.96 -1.64
C ARG A 167 0.88 -18.94 -2.48
N THR A 168 1.10 -17.88 -3.25
CA THR A 168 2.29 -17.71 -4.07
C THR A 168 3.02 -16.45 -3.63
N ALA A 169 4.33 -16.57 -3.42
CA ALA A 169 5.23 -15.46 -3.22
C ALA A 169 6.14 -15.26 -4.43
N LEU A 170 6.51 -14.01 -4.68
CA LEU A 170 7.61 -13.62 -5.55
C LEU A 170 8.66 -12.91 -4.71
N THR A 171 9.92 -13.27 -4.88
CA THR A 171 11.05 -12.56 -4.25
C THR A 171 11.76 -11.68 -5.28
N PHE A 172 12.26 -10.53 -4.81
CA PHE A 172 12.97 -9.56 -5.67
C PHE A 172 14.35 -9.20 -5.12
N THR A 173 14.84 -9.98 -4.15
CA THR A 173 16.16 -9.83 -3.53
C THR A 173 16.75 -11.20 -3.22
N ALA A 174 18.07 -11.31 -3.32
CA ALA A 174 18.84 -12.45 -2.86
C ALA A 174 19.49 -12.22 -1.48
N ASP A 175 19.30 -11.03 -0.89
CA ASP A 175 19.80 -10.72 0.46
C ASP A 175 18.97 -11.47 1.52
N GLU A 176 19.59 -12.47 2.16
CA GLU A 176 18.97 -13.29 3.20
C GLU A 176 18.51 -12.46 4.41
N ALA A 177 19.23 -11.39 4.77
CA ALA A 177 18.82 -10.52 5.87
C ALA A 177 17.54 -9.77 5.53
N ALA A 178 17.41 -9.27 4.29
CA ALA A 178 16.19 -8.62 3.82
C ALA A 178 15.01 -9.61 3.73
N LEU A 179 15.25 -10.87 3.34
CA LEU A 179 14.22 -11.91 3.35
C LEU A 179 13.75 -12.24 4.77
N ALA A 180 14.66 -12.29 5.74
CA ALA A 180 14.34 -12.48 7.15
C ALA A 180 13.50 -11.32 7.71
N ASP A 181 13.90 -10.09 7.41
CA ASP A 181 13.15 -8.87 7.78
C ASP A 181 11.73 -8.89 7.18
N ALA A 182 11.61 -9.21 5.89
CA ALA A 182 10.32 -9.34 5.21
C ALA A 182 9.43 -10.42 5.84
N ALA A 183 9.99 -11.59 6.16
CA ALA A 183 9.27 -12.67 6.85
C ALA A 183 8.81 -12.25 8.25
N GLY A 184 9.66 -11.53 8.99
CA GLY A 184 9.34 -10.96 10.30
C GLY A 184 8.17 -9.97 10.23
N ALA A 185 8.16 -9.07 9.24
CA ALA A 185 7.07 -8.12 9.04
C ALA A 185 5.75 -8.80 8.67
N LEU A 186 5.78 -9.85 7.84
CA LEU A 186 4.60 -10.65 7.52
C LEU A 186 4.07 -11.42 8.75
N SER A 187 4.98 -11.95 9.58
CA SER A 187 4.63 -12.61 10.85
C SER A 187 3.96 -11.63 11.81
N GLN A 188 4.50 -10.41 11.95
CA GLN A 188 3.90 -9.32 12.74
C GLN A 188 2.50 -8.94 12.23
N LEU A 189 2.31 -8.88 10.92
CA LEU A 189 1.00 -8.58 10.31
C LEU A 189 -0.06 -9.64 10.68
N VAL A 190 0.33 -10.92 10.75
CA VAL A 190 -0.57 -11.98 11.22
C VAL A 190 -0.80 -11.86 12.72
N ARG A 191 0.24 -11.72 13.55
CA ARG A 191 0.11 -11.63 15.02
C ARG A 191 -0.73 -10.44 15.49
N SER A 192 -0.60 -9.31 14.81
CA SER A 192 -1.39 -8.09 15.08
C SER A 192 -2.84 -8.16 14.57
N ARG A 193 -3.26 -9.30 13.99
CA ARG A 193 -4.59 -9.53 13.38
C ARG A 193 -4.89 -8.61 12.19
N GLY A 194 -3.88 -8.03 11.55
CA GLY A 194 -4.05 -7.36 10.26
C GLY A 194 -4.43 -8.35 9.15
N VAL A 195 -4.00 -9.61 9.29
CA VAL A 195 -4.41 -10.74 8.45
C VAL A 195 -4.67 -11.96 9.34
N GLU A 196 -5.85 -12.57 9.25
CA GLU A 196 -6.25 -13.72 10.10
C GLU A 196 -5.32 -14.94 9.91
N LYS A 197 -4.92 -15.22 8.68
CA LYS A 197 -4.05 -16.36 8.33
C LYS A 197 -3.28 -16.10 7.04
N LEU A 198 -2.09 -16.68 6.96
CA LEU A 198 -1.31 -16.73 5.75
C LEU A 198 -0.84 -18.16 5.48
N THR A 199 -0.85 -18.59 4.23
CA THR A 199 -0.32 -19.90 3.82
C THR A 199 0.41 -19.73 2.50
N VAL A 200 1.73 -19.92 2.52
CA VAL A 200 2.63 -19.79 1.37
C VAL A 200 2.97 -21.20 0.88
N GLU A 201 2.51 -21.54 -0.32
CA GLU A 201 2.69 -22.86 -0.95
C GLU A 201 3.86 -22.86 -1.91
N LYS A 202 4.00 -21.77 -2.69
CA LYS A 202 5.05 -21.61 -3.69
C LYS A 202 5.78 -20.28 -3.54
N ILE A 203 7.07 -20.30 -3.82
CA ILE A 203 7.96 -19.13 -3.85
C ILE A 203 8.69 -19.21 -5.19
N ASP A 204 8.58 -18.17 -6.02
CA ASP A 204 9.22 -18.10 -7.34
C ASP A 204 8.96 -19.33 -8.23
N GLY A 205 7.75 -19.88 -8.13
CA GLY A 205 7.30 -21.05 -8.91
C GLY A 205 7.64 -22.42 -8.31
N VAL A 206 8.53 -22.49 -7.32
CA VAL A 206 8.92 -23.74 -6.62
C VAL A 206 8.19 -23.89 -5.29
N PHE A 207 8.18 -25.11 -4.72
CA PHE A 207 7.56 -25.35 -3.41
C PHE A 207 8.28 -24.55 -2.31
N ALA A 208 7.52 -23.96 -1.37
CA ALA A 208 8.07 -22.99 -0.43
C ALA A 208 9.15 -23.56 0.51
N LEU A 209 9.03 -24.83 0.93
CA LEU A 209 9.96 -25.44 1.87
C LEU A 209 11.35 -25.65 1.24
N GLY A 210 12.41 -25.25 1.94
CA GLY A 210 13.79 -25.36 1.46
C GLY A 210 14.20 -24.27 0.48
N THR A 211 13.41 -23.20 0.34
CA THR A 211 13.81 -21.98 -0.36
C THR A 211 14.32 -20.95 0.66
N PRO A 212 15.21 -20.00 0.28
CA PRO A 212 15.73 -18.99 1.21
C PRO A 212 14.64 -18.22 1.93
N PHE A 213 13.59 -17.80 1.21
CA PHE A 213 12.46 -17.11 1.83
C PHE A 213 11.55 -18.05 2.64
N GLY A 214 11.45 -19.33 2.26
CA GLY A 214 10.77 -20.34 3.06
C GLY A 214 11.42 -20.57 4.42
N ASP A 215 12.75 -20.65 4.45
CA ASP A 215 13.52 -20.81 5.69
C ASP A 215 13.39 -19.57 6.59
N ALA A 216 13.40 -18.37 5.99
CA ALA A 216 13.08 -17.12 6.68
C ALA A 216 11.67 -17.11 7.30
N LEU A 217 10.65 -17.61 6.58
CA LEU A 217 9.29 -17.74 7.10
C LEU A 217 9.23 -18.70 8.28
N VAL A 218 9.92 -19.84 8.23
CA VAL A 218 10.00 -20.79 9.35
C VAL A 218 10.63 -20.12 10.57
N ALA A 219 11.75 -19.43 10.39
CA ALA A 219 12.40 -18.67 11.46
C ALA A 219 11.48 -17.58 12.06
N ALA A 220 10.61 -16.97 11.24
CA ALA A 220 9.62 -15.99 11.68
C ALA A 220 8.38 -16.61 12.37
N GLY A 221 8.31 -17.95 12.48
CA GLY A 221 7.26 -18.69 13.20
C GLY A 221 6.15 -19.26 12.32
N PHE A 222 6.35 -19.35 11.01
CA PHE A 222 5.46 -20.14 10.14
C PHE A 222 5.72 -21.62 10.34
N VAL A 223 4.65 -22.42 10.35
CA VAL A 223 4.71 -23.86 10.58
C VAL A 223 4.48 -24.60 9.26
N ALA A 224 5.31 -25.59 8.99
CA ALA A 224 5.15 -26.47 7.84
C ALA A 224 3.85 -27.28 7.91
N ASN A 225 3.20 -27.43 6.76
CA ASN A 225 2.07 -28.31 6.54
C ASN A 225 2.19 -28.94 5.14
N PRO A 226 1.39 -29.97 4.79
CA PRO A 226 1.51 -30.66 3.50
C PRO A 226 1.31 -29.77 2.26
N ARG A 227 0.70 -28.60 2.41
CA ARG A 227 0.46 -27.62 1.33
C ARG A 227 1.50 -26.50 1.30
N GLY A 228 2.33 -26.32 2.34
CA GLY A 228 3.31 -25.24 2.42
C GLY A 228 3.53 -24.73 3.84
N LEU A 229 3.90 -23.45 3.96
CA LEU A 229 4.19 -22.78 5.24
C LEU A 229 3.01 -21.94 5.68
N ARG A 230 2.53 -22.12 6.93
CA ARG A 230 1.31 -21.46 7.43
C ARG A 230 1.51 -20.77 8.76
N MET A 231 0.81 -19.65 8.91
CA MET A 231 0.65 -18.93 10.16
C MET A 231 -0.82 -18.50 10.33
N ARG A 232 -1.28 -18.40 11.59
CA ARG A 232 -2.59 -17.87 11.97
C ARG A 232 -2.46 -17.04 13.24
N SER A 233 -3.30 -16.02 13.38
CA SER A 233 -3.41 -15.17 14.57
C SER A 233 -4.20 -15.79 15.71
#